data_AF-A0A127VCA3-F1
#
_entry.id   AF-A0A127VCA3-F1
#
_cell.length_a   1.000
_cell.length_b   1.000
_cell.length_c   1.000
_cell.angle_alpha   90.00
_cell.angle_beta   90.00
_cell.angle_gamma   90.00
#
_symmetry.space_group_name_H-M   'P 1'
#
loop_
_entity.id
_entity.type
_entity.pdbx_description
1 polymer ?
#
loop_
_entity_poly.entity_id
_entity_poly.type
_entity_poly.pdbx_seq_one_letter_code
_entity_poly.pdbx_strand_id
1 'polypeptide(L)'
;MNYNEYHFNSKQLAEMENEANKMIRNQQYIKEFLADFMDGTRSLEIPADYMTFLLLLFKIYFNLDVVAALLPALRTGVRQKISINLLFRSVMDDVINLYYLLGTVTRGSGRRISLKNELNVLHKEFLMSCEEIIRAEAKIQGYGYHDQHFKQSESPDVEATLLEMRGENPEVYDDGKNEYRKNKDIRTTSLASLKPLFEMTDYAGFLSEKQKVRFIAARGFSHSEMFTYLFKYFSQYQYYSPKAHEFHLSDALLDLKCYRWALMEVLNSIGEINRILSLNNTREMEQKLNKKIRASINWE
;
A
#
# COMPACT_ATOMS: atom_id res chain seq x y z
N MET A 1 26.24 6.49 25.11
CA MET A 1 25.49 7.72 24.77
C MET A 1 24.70 7.41 23.51
N ASN A 2 23.37 7.47 23.59
CA ASN A 2 22.49 7.12 22.48
C ASN A 2 22.52 8.26 21.43
N TYR A 3 22.35 7.94 20.16
CA TYR A 3 22.45 8.87 19.03
C TYR A 3 21.64 10.17 19.23
N ASN A 4 20.42 10.07 19.75
CA ASN A 4 19.55 11.23 19.98
C ASN A 4 20.08 12.14 21.11
N GLU A 5 20.74 11.58 22.13
CA GLU A 5 21.35 12.35 23.23
C GLU A 5 22.53 13.23 22.74
N TYR A 6 23.13 12.88 21.59
CA TYR A 6 24.21 13.63 20.98
C TYR A 6 23.72 14.80 20.10
N HIS A 7 22.52 14.68 19.51
CA HIS A 7 22.04 15.61 18.48
C HIS A 7 20.89 16.52 18.92
N PHE A 8 20.17 16.19 19.99
CA PHE A 8 19.01 16.96 20.46
C PHE A 8 19.20 17.43 21.89
N ASN A 9 18.69 18.63 22.20
CA ASN A 9 18.68 19.09 23.58
C ASN A 9 17.62 18.34 24.41
N SER A 10 17.73 18.42 25.74
CA SER A 10 16.86 17.68 26.67
C SER A 10 15.37 17.98 26.49
N LYS A 11 15.01 19.22 26.12
CA LYS A 11 13.62 19.61 25.86
C LYS A 11 13.08 18.94 24.59
N GLN A 12 13.84 18.98 23.50
CA GLN A 12 13.49 18.31 22.25
C GLN A 12 13.36 16.80 22.42
N LEU A 13 14.27 16.20 23.20
CA LEU A 13 14.20 14.77 23.54
C LEU A 13 12.92 14.41 24.28
N ALA A 14 12.52 15.22 25.27
CA ALA A 14 11.28 15.02 26.01
C ALA A 14 10.03 15.16 25.12
N GLU A 15 10.02 16.15 24.22
CA GLU A 15 8.93 16.34 23.24
C GLU A 15 8.85 15.16 22.25
N MET A 16 9.98 14.73 21.71
CA MET A 16 10.06 13.55 20.82
C MET A 16 9.61 12.27 21.53
N GLU A 17 9.99 12.08 22.80
CA GLU A 17 9.59 10.91 23.58
C GLU A 17 8.07 10.89 23.83
N ASN A 18 7.49 12.03 24.18
CA ASN A 18 6.05 12.15 24.35
C ASN A 18 5.29 11.83 23.05
N GLU A 19 5.72 12.40 21.92
CA GLU A 19 5.09 12.18 20.62
C GLU A 19 5.28 10.74 20.12
N ALA A 20 6.44 10.13 20.33
CA ALA A 20 6.67 8.72 20.04
C ALA A 20 5.73 7.82 20.86
N ASN A 21 5.55 8.09 22.16
CA ASN A 21 4.65 7.34 23.02
C ASN A 21 3.17 7.50 22.61
N LYS A 22 2.76 8.70 22.15
CA LYS A 22 1.42 8.91 21.57
C LYS A 22 1.24 8.13 20.27
N MET A 23 2.24 8.15 19.39
CA MET A 23 2.19 7.47 18.11
C MET A 23 2.15 5.94 18.28
N ILE A 24 2.95 5.37 19.17
CA ILE A 24 2.90 3.93 19.53
C ILE A 24 1.49 3.54 20.00
N ARG A 25 0.89 4.33 20.90
CA ARG A 25 -0.48 4.09 21.37
C ARG A 25 -1.52 4.18 20.26
N ASN A 26 -1.44 5.20 19.40
CA ASN A 26 -2.37 5.36 18.27
C ASN A 26 -2.25 4.19 17.29
N GLN A 27 -1.02 3.77 16.96
CA GLN A 27 -0.80 2.62 16.09
C GLN A 27 -1.39 1.34 16.68
N GLN A 28 -1.22 1.13 17.99
CA GLN A 28 -1.82 -0.01 18.68
C GLN A 28 -3.36 0.02 18.60
N TYR A 29 -3.99 1.17 18.83
CA TYR A 29 -5.45 1.29 18.69
C TYR A 29 -5.95 1.05 17.27
N ILE A 30 -5.22 1.53 16.27
CA ILE A 30 -5.56 1.32 14.85
C ILE A 30 -5.41 -0.14 14.48
N LYS A 31 -4.35 -0.80 14.96
CA LYS A 31 -4.11 -2.22 14.76
C LYS A 31 -5.22 -3.07 15.40
N GLU A 32 -5.60 -2.78 16.65
CA GLU A 32 -6.72 -3.43 17.33
C GLU A 32 -8.02 -3.26 16.55
N PHE A 33 -8.30 -2.04 16.08
CA PHE A 33 -9.48 -1.78 15.27
C PHE A 33 -9.47 -2.52 13.93
N LEU A 34 -8.32 -2.56 13.25
CA LEU A 34 -8.16 -3.36 12.03
C LEU A 34 -8.42 -4.84 12.31
N ALA A 35 -7.90 -5.38 13.41
CA ALA A 35 -8.15 -6.77 13.79
C ALA A 35 -9.64 -7.04 14.03
N ASP A 36 -10.31 -6.20 14.83
CA ASP A 36 -11.75 -6.30 15.10
C ASP A 36 -12.57 -6.17 13.81
N PHE A 37 -12.20 -5.22 12.94
CA PHE A 37 -12.84 -5.00 11.66
C PHE A 37 -12.73 -6.23 10.76
N MET A 38 -11.51 -6.76 10.60
CA MET A 38 -11.26 -7.94 9.79
C MET A 38 -12.01 -9.15 10.34
N ASP A 39 -12.02 -9.37 11.65
CA ASP A 39 -12.77 -10.48 12.26
C ASP A 39 -14.29 -10.34 12.04
N GLY A 40 -14.83 -9.13 12.22
CA GLY A 40 -16.23 -8.81 11.96
C GLY A 40 -16.65 -8.96 10.50
N THR A 41 -15.71 -9.01 9.56
CA THR A 41 -15.98 -9.23 8.12
C THR A 41 -15.86 -10.69 7.67
N ARG A 42 -15.31 -11.59 8.49
CA ARG A 42 -15.05 -13.00 8.10
C ARG A 42 -16.31 -13.80 7.74
N SER A 43 -17.43 -13.50 8.39
CA SER A 43 -18.70 -14.22 8.20
C SER A 43 -19.58 -13.62 7.10
N LEU A 44 -19.12 -12.57 6.43
CA LEU A 44 -19.90 -11.87 5.41
C LEU A 44 -19.66 -12.49 4.03
N GLU A 45 -20.74 -12.66 3.27
CA GLU A 45 -20.66 -13.02 1.85
C GLU A 45 -20.18 -11.80 1.04
N ILE A 46 -18.86 -11.67 0.91
CA ILE A 46 -18.23 -10.60 0.14
C ILE A 46 -17.86 -11.12 -1.24
N PRO A 47 -18.30 -10.47 -2.33
CA PRO A 47 -17.90 -10.87 -3.66
C PRO A 47 -16.38 -10.81 -3.87
N ALA A 48 -15.85 -11.71 -4.70
CA ALA A 48 -14.41 -11.82 -4.97
C ALA A 48 -13.76 -10.48 -5.35
N ASP A 49 -14.38 -9.69 -6.24
CA ASP A 49 -13.86 -8.38 -6.66
C ASP A 49 -13.68 -7.40 -5.49
N TYR A 50 -14.54 -7.50 -4.46
CA TYR A 50 -14.49 -6.66 -3.27
C TYR A 50 -13.54 -7.22 -2.19
N MET A 51 -13.17 -8.50 -2.28
CA MET A 51 -12.23 -9.13 -1.34
C MET A 51 -10.85 -8.46 -1.37
N THR A 52 -10.44 -7.92 -2.53
CA THR A 52 -9.18 -7.18 -2.66
C THR A 52 -9.07 -6.02 -1.68
N PHE A 53 -10.17 -5.34 -1.35
CA PHE A 53 -10.15 -4.27 -0.34
C PHE A 53 -9.77 -4.80 1.04
N LEU A 54 -10.28 -5.97 1.42
CA LEU A 54 -9.91 -6.61 2.68
C LEU A 54 -8.46 -7.11 2.66
N LEU A 55 -8.00 -7.69 1.55
CA LEU A 55 -6.60 -8.14 1.41
C LEU A 55 -5.60 -6.98 1.53
N LEU A 56 -5.92 -5.81 0.96
CA LEU A 56 -5.12 -4.59 1.15
C LEU A 56 -5.09 -4.14 2.61
N LEU A 57 -6.24 -4.20 3.33
CA LEU A 57 -6.28 -3.91 4.76
C LEU A 57 -5.47 -4.91 5.60
N PHE A 58 -5.50 -6.21 5.25
CA PHE A 58 -4.64 -7.22 5.89
C PHE A 58 -3.16 -6.91 5.69
N LYS A 59 -2.75 -6.54 4.47
CA LYS A 59 -1.37 -6.13 4.18
C LYS A 59 -0.95 -4.91 5.01
N ILE A 60 -1.82 -3.89 5.08
CA ILE A 60 -1.61 -2.71 5.94
C ILE A 60 -1.46 -3.15 7.41
N TYR A 61 -2.33 -4.03 7.92
CA TYR A 61 -2.25 -4.55 9.28
C TYR A 61 -0.89 -5.21 9.57
N PHE A 62 -0.40 -6.09 8.69
CA PHE A 62 0.90 -6.74 8.87
C PHE A 62 2.05 -5.74 8.83
N ASN A 63 2.02 -4.77 7.92
CA ASN A 63 3.03 -3.70 7.89
C ASN A 63 3.03 -2.90 9.21
N LEU A 64 1.86 -2.55 9.74
CA LEU A 64 1.74 -1.86 11.02
C LEU A 64 2.17 -2.72 12.21
N ASP A 65 2.00 -4.04 12.14
CA ASP A 65 2.52 -4.95 13.17
C ASP A 65 4.06 -4.94 13.21
N VAL A 66 4.69 -5.03 12.04
CA VAL A 66 6.16 -4.93 11.92
C VAL A 66 6.66 -3.58 12.40
N VAL A 67 5.99 -2.48 12.00
CA VAL A 67 6.34 -1.14 12.49
C VAL A 67 6.25 -1.11 14.01
N ALA A 68 5.21 -1.67 14.63
CA ALA A 68 5.03 -1.63 16.09
C ALA A 68 6.20 -2.32 16.83
N ALA A 69 6.71 -3.42 16.27
CA ALA A 69 7.90 -4.09 16.80
C ALA A 69 9.18 -3.24 16.66
N LEU A 70 9.29 -2.41 15.62
CA LEU A 70 10.46 -1.57 15.32
C LEU A 70 10.42 -0.19 16.00
N LEU A 71 9.23 0.34 16.30
CA LEU A 71 9.05 1.67 16.88
C LEU A 71 9.85 1.91 18.16
N PRO A 72 9.91 0.98 19.14
CA PRO A 72 10.73 1.17 20.34
C PRO A 72 12.22 1.36 20.02
N ALA A 73 12.68 0.78 18.90
CA ALA A 73 14.06 0.85 18.44
C ALA A 73 14.37 2.12 17.61
N LEU A 74 13.39 3.00 17.34
CA LEU A 74 13.65 4.33 16.75
C LEU A 74 14.63 5.15 17.60
N ARG A 75 14.67 4.89 18.90
CA ARG A 75 15.53 5.60 19.86
C ARG A 75 17.02 5.27 19.67
N THR A 76 17.35 4.20 18.95
CA THR A 76 18.70 3.62 18.98
C THR A 76 19.43 3.63 17.64
N GLY A 77 18.76 3.88 16.50
CA GLY A 77 19.46 3.86 15.21
C GLY A 77 18.71 4.39 13.99
N VAL A 78 19.50 4.95 13.07
CA VAL A 78 19.05 5.52 11.79
C VAL A 78 18.53 4.44 10.83
N ARG A 79 19.08 3.22 10.89
CA ARG A 79 18.64 2.11 10.04
C ARG A 79 17.18 1.73 10.32
N GLN A 80 16.79 1.73 11.60
CA GLN A 80 15.42 1.47 12.02
C GLN A 80 14.45 2.54 11.51
N LYS A 81 14.88 3.82 11.52
CA LYS A 81 14.12 4.92 10.92
C LYS A 81 13.89 4.74 9.42
N ILE A 82 14.91 4.35 8.66
CA ILE A 82 14.79 4.06 7.23
C ILE A 82 13.78 2.92 7.02
N SER A 83 13.90 1.81 7.76
CA SER A 83 12.97 0.69 7.66
C SER A 83 11.52 1.11 7.95
N ILE A 84 11.29 1.92 8.98
CA ILE A 84 9.96 2.40 9.33
C ILE A 84 9.39 3.31 8.24
N ASN A 85 10.19 4.22 7.67
CA ASN A 85 9.78 5.04 6.54
C ASN A 85 9.43 4.20 5.30
N LEU A 86 10.21 3.15 4.99
CA LEU A 86 9.89 2.24 3.90
C LEU A 86 8.58 1.47 4.14
N LEU A 87 8.32 1.05 5.38
CA LEU A 87 7.06 0.40 5.75
C LEU A 87 5.88 1.37 5.63
N PHE A 88 6.01 2.61 6.13
CA PHE A 88 4.96 3.61 5.97
C PHE A 88 4.75 4.04 4.51
N ARG A 89 5.80 4.03 3.68
CA ARG A 89 5.65 4.19 2.23
C ARG A 89 4.76 3.08 1.66
N SER A 90 5.05 1.83 2.01
CA SER A 90 4.28 0.66 1.56
C SER A 90 2.82 0.78 1.98
N VAL A 91 2.57 1.16 3.25
CA VAL A 91 1.22 1.45 3.75
C VAL A 91 0.54 2.57 2.94
N MET A 92 1.24 3.67 2.65
CA MET A 92 0.66 4.76 1.86
C MET A 92 0.38 4.37 0.41
N ASP A 93 1.22 3.54 -0.20
CA ASP A 93 0.96 2.98 -1.53
C ASP A 93 -0.32 2.13 -1.52
N ASP A 94 -0.47 1.25 -0.52
CA ASP A 94 -1.67 0.43 -0.35
C ASP A 94 -2.93 1.29 -0.12
N VAL A 95 -2.82 2.38 0.66
CA VAL A 95 -3.92 3.35 0.85
C VAL A 95 -4.29 4.03 -0.47
N ILE A 96 -3.30 4.49 -1.25
CA ILE A 96 -3.55 5.11 -2.57
C ILE A 96 -4.23 4.11 -3.51
N ASN A 97 -3.74 2.86 -3.55
CA ASN A 97 -4.33 1.79 -4.36
C ASN A 97 -5.77 1.50 -3.94
N LEU A 98 -6.04 1.48 -2.63
CA LEU A 98 -7.38 1.31 -2.09
C LEU A 98 -8.30 2.44 -2.57
N TYR A 99 -7.94 3.72 -2.38
CA TYR A 99 -8.76 4.85 -2.84
C TYR A 99 -8.94 4.88 -4.36
N TYR A 100 -7.90 4.51 -5.11
CA TYR A 100 -7.98 4.36 -6.55
C TYR A 100 -9.06 3.34 -6.95
N LEU A 101 -8.99 2.13 -6.38
CA LEU A 101 -9.96 1.07 -6.63
C LEU A 101 -11.36 1.46 -6.16
N LEU A 102 -11.51 2.08 -4.97
CA LEU A 102 -12.80 2.59 -4.51
C LEU A 102 -13.37 3.65 -5.46
N GLY A 103 -12.54 4.49 -6.06
CA GLY A 103 -12.98 5.48 -7.04
C GLY A 103 -13.59 4.86 -8.30
N THR A 104 -13.29 3.60 -8.61
CA THR A 104 -13.95 2.83 -9.68
C THR A 104 -15.33 2.29 -9.27
N VAL A 105 -15.59 2.19 -7.96
CA VAL A 105 -16.86 1.75 -7.38
C VAL A 105 -17.82 2.95 -7.23
N THR A 106 -18.82 3.05 -8.08
CA THR A 106 -19.95 4.02 -7.97
C THR A 106 -21.21 3.34 -7.29
N ARG A 107 -22.47 3.88 -7.21
CA ARG A 107 -23.80 3.17 -6.82
C ARG A 107 -24.80 2.56 -7.91
N GLY A 108 -24.98 1.22 -8.10
CA GLY A 108 -25.35 0.57 -9.42
C GLY A 108 -24.46 -0.58 -10.03
N SER A 109 -24.86 -1.23 -11.14
CA SER A 109 -24.36 -2.55 -11.63
C SER A 109 -23.07 -2.57 -12.48
N GLY A 110 -22.77 -1.54 -13.28
CA GLY A 110 -21.55 -1.48 -14.13
C GLY A 110 -20.21 -1.32 -13.38
N ARG A 111 -20.18 -1.56 -12.06
CA ARG A 111 -19.09 -1.13 -11.15
C ARG A 111 -18.15 -2.26 -10.84
N ARG A 112 -18.71 -3.44 -10.61
CA ARG A 112 -17.94 -4.67 -10.54
C ARG A 112 -17.14 -4.88 -11.82
N ILE A 113 -17.70 -4.53 -12.98
CA ILE A 113 -16.98 -4.61 -14.27
C ILE A 113 -15.79 -3.64 -14.27
N SER A 114 -15.99 -2.37 -13.93
CA SER A 114 -14.90 -1.39 -13.93
C SER A 114 -13.82 -1.72 -12.88
N LEU A 115 -14.22 -2.17 -11.70
CA LEU A 115 -13.31 -2.65 -10.65
C LEU A 115 -12.53 -3.89 -11.12
N LYS A 116 -13.23 -4.90 -11.64
CA LYS A 116 -12.62 -6.13 -12.18
C LYS A 116 -11.64 -5.82 -13.30
N ASN A 117 -11.96 -4.89 -14.19
CA ASN A 117 -11.03 -4.48 -15.25
C ASN A 117 -9.75 -3.87 -14.67
N GLU A 118 -9.85 -3.04 -13.63
CA GLU A 118 -8.64 -2.51 -12.98
C GLU A 118 -7.89 -3.55 -12.15
N LEU A 119 -8.58 -4.52 -11.54
CA LEU A 119 -7.93 -5.67 -10.90
C LEU A 119 -7.18 -6.53 -11.94
N ASN A 120 -7.76 -6.74 -13.12
CA ASN A 120 -7.09 -7.44 -14.22
C ASN A 120 -5.88 -6.65 -14.73
N VAL A 121 -5.98 -5.32 -14.82
CA VAL A 121 -4.81 -4.48 -15.17
C VAL A 121 -3.71 -4.65 -14.13
N LEU A 122 -4.03 -4.57 -12.82
CA LEU A 122 -3.06 -4.76 -11.72
C LEU A 122 -2.44 -6.17 -11.74
N HIS A 123 -3.26 -7.20 -11.94
CA HIS A 123 -2.81 -8.59 -12.03
C HIS A 123 -1.87 -8.82 -13.22
N LYS A 124 -2.19 -8.22 -14.37
CA LYS A 124 -1.30 -8.23 -15.53
C LYS A 124 0.08 -7.64 -15.18
N GLU A 125 0.14 -6.51 -14.47
CA GLU A 125 1.44 -5.88 -14.10
C GLU A 125 2.25 -6.80 -13.18
N PHE A 126 1.56 -7.46 -12.24
CA PHE A 126 2.18 -8.44 -11.36
C PHE A 126 2.77 -9.61 -12.15
N LEU A 127 2.00 -10.22 -13.05
CA LEU A 127 2.48 -11.32 -13.88
C LEU A 127 3.67 -10.90 -14.76
N MET A 128 3.60 -9.73 -15.40
CA MET A 128 4.73 -9.21 -16.20
C MET A 128 6.00 -9.05 -15.35
N SER A 129 5.87 -8.56 -14.11
CA SER A 129 6.99 -8.43 -13.18
C SER A 129 7.55 -9.80 -12.76
N CYS A 130 6.68 -10.79 -12.54
CA CYS A 130 7.09 -12.18 -12.29
C CYS A 130 7.86 -12.76 -13.48
N GLU A 131 7.42 -12.52 -14.72
CA GLU A 131 8.16 -12.98 -15.91
C GLU A 131 9.57 -12.39 -15.98
N GLU A 132 9.70 -11.09 -15.69
CA GLU A 132 11.00 -10.41 -15.65
C GLU A 132 11.93 -11.03 -14.60
N ILE A 133 11.41 -11.36 -13.42
CA ILE A 133 12.16 -12.02 -12.34
C ILE A 133 12.57 -13.43 -12.77
N ILE A 134 11.64 -14.27 -13.25
CA ILE A 134 11.93 -15.64 -13.70
C ILE A 134 13.03 -15.64 -14.78
N ARG A 135 12.92 -14.73 -15.75
CA ARG A 135 13.93 -14.58 -16.81
C ARG A 135 15.27 -14.09 -16.26
N ALA A 136 15.27 -13.16 -15.31
CA ALA A 136 16.49 -12.68 -14.67
C ALA A 136 17.18 -13.77 -13.85
N GLU A 137 16.43 -14.57 -13.08
CA GLU A 137 16.94 -15.69 -12.29
C GLU A 137 17.56 -16.76 -13.19
N ALA A 138 16.88 -17.16 -14.27
CA ALA A 138 17.41 -18.12 -15.24
C ALA A 138 18.71 -17.61 -15.89
N LYS A 139 18.79 -16.30 -16.17
CA LYS A 139 20.01 -15.68 -16.71
C LYS A 139 21.15 -15.73 -15.69
N ILE A 140 20.89 -15.48 -14.40
CA ILE A 140 21.90 -15.53 -13.33
C ILE A 140 22.40 -16.97 -13.11
N GLN A 141 21.51 -17.97 -13.14
CA GLN A 141 21.89 -19.38 -13.07
C GLN A 141 22.76 -19.79 -14.28
N GLY A 142 22.45 -19.27 -15.47
CA GLY A 142 23.25 -19.46 -16.68
C GLY A 142 24.65 -18.83 -16.64
N TYR A 143 24.91 -17.86 -15.76
CA TYR A 143 26.24 -17.27 -15.56
C TYR A 143 27.13 -18.05 -14.58
N GLY A 144 26.70 -19.23 -14.13
CA GLY A 144 27.55 -20.13 -13.32
C GLY A 144 27.71 -19.70 -11.86
N TYR A 145 26.77 -18.94 -11.30
CA TYR A 145 26.67 -18.72 -9.85
C TYR A 145 26.22 -20.03 -9.17
N HIS A 146 27.14 -21.00 -9.08
CA HIS A 146 26.96 -22.22 -8.32
C HIS A 146 27.40 -21.97 -6.88
N ASP A 147 26.49 -21.46 -6.07
CA ASP A 147 26.66 -21.55 -4.62
C ASP A 147 26.66 -23.05 -4.25
N GLN A 148 27.74 -23.53 -3.65
CA GLN A 148 27.98 -24.96 -3.35
C GLN A 148 26.92 -25.56 -2.40
N HIS A 149 26.05 -24.72 -1.84
CA HIS A 149 24.95 -25.10 -0.97
C HIS A 149 23.58 -25.23 -1.66
N PHE A 150 23.43 -24.73 -2.89
CA PHE A 150 22.23 -25.00 -3.69
C PHE A 150 22.45 -26.29 -4.47
N LYS A 151 21.88 -27.40 -3.95
CA LYS A 151 21.71 -28.63 -4.74
C LYS A 151 21.08 -28.22 -6.08
N GLN A 152 21.61 -28.76 -7.17
CA GLN A 152 21.03 -28.66 -8.52
C GLN A 152 19.59 -29.20 -8.48
N SER A 153 18.61 -28.39 -8.06
CA SER A 153 17.25 -28.59 -8.52
C SER A 153 17.29 -28.33 -10.01
N GLU A 154 16.77 -29.25 -10.82
CA GLU A 154 16.58 -29.04 -12.26
C GLU A 154 16.03 -27.63 -12.46
N SER A 155 16.74 -26.79 -13.23
CA SER A 155 16.23 -25.47 -13.58
C SER A 155 14.87 -25.69 -14.23
N PRO A 156 13.78 -25.12 -13.69
CA PRO A 156 12.48 -25.22 -14.34
C PRO A 156 12.63 -24.75 -15.78
N ASP A 157 11.96 -25.43 -16.71
CA ASP A 157 11.86 -24.94 -18.08
C ASP A 157 11.09 -23.61 -18.04
N VAL A 158 11.85 -22.52 -18.18
CA VAL A 158 11.33 -21.15 -18.10
C VAL A 158 10.16 -20.97 -19.06
N GLU A 159 10.25 -21.48 -20.28
CA GLU A 159 9.18 -21.27 -21.25
C GLU A 159 7.96 -22.14 -20.92
N ALA A 160 8.13 -23.34 -20.36
CA ALA A 160 7.00 -24.14 -19.87
C ALA A 160 6.30 -23.48 -18.68
N THR A 161 7.06 -22.96 -17.70
CA THR A 161 6.51 -22.22 -16.54
C THR A 161 5.78 -20.96 -16.97
N LEU A 162 6.35 -20.20 -17.92
CA LEU A 162 5.70 -19.00 -18.44
C LEU A 162 4.45 -19.33 -19.25
N LEU A 163 4.45 -20.42 -20.02
CA LEU A 163 3.29 -20.87 -20.78
C LEU A 163 2.14 -21.29 -19.85
N GLU A 164 2.42 -22.04 -18.79
CA GLU A 164 1.45 -22.40 -17.75
C GLU A 164 0.87 -21.16 -17.10
N MET A 165 1.75 -20.25 -16.63
CA MET A 165 1.33 -18.99 -16.01
C MET A 165 0.46 -18.13 -16.94
N ARG A 166 0.75 -18.08 -18.24
CA ARG A 166 -0.06 -17.34 -19.22
C ARG A 166 -1.41 -18.01 -19.46
N GLY A 167 -1.43 -19.34 -19.60
CA GLY A 167 -2.63 -20.12 -19.85
C GLY A 167 -3.64 -20.09 -18.70
N GLU A 168 -3.18 -19.92 -17.46
CA GLU A 168 -4.06 -19.77 -16.30
C GLU A 168 -4.73 -18.39 -16.20
N ASN A 169 -4.33 -17.41 -17.01
CA ASN A 169 -4.75 -16.01 -16.89
C ASN A 169 -5.30 -15.41 -18.21
N PRO A 170 -6.34 -16.01 -18.83
CA PRO A 170 -6.87 -15.63 -20.15
C PRO A 170 -7.56 -14.26 -20.18
N GLU A 171 -7.87 -13.68 -19.03
CA GLU A 171 -8.44 -12.34 -18.88
C GLU A 171 -7.42 -11.22 -19.08
N VAL A 172 -6.12 -11.54 -18.99
CA VAL A 172 -5.00 -10.60 -19.21
C VAL A 172 -4.07 -11.02 -20.33
N TYR A 173 -4.05 -12.30 -20.70
CA TYR A 173 -3.29 -12.83 -21.83
C TYR A 173 -4.20 -13.24 -23.00
N ASP A 174 -3.73 -13.06 -24.23
CA ASP A 174 -4.42 -13.48 -25.46
C ASP A 174 -3.61 -14.61 -26.13
N ASP A 175 -3.99 -15.86 -25.87
CA ASP A 175 -3.34 -17.05 -26.43
C ASP A 175 -3.33 -17.05 -27.96
N GLY A 176 -4.38 -16.50 -28.59
CA GLY A 176 -4.49 -16.45 -30.05
C GLY A 176 -3.48 -15.51 -30.71
N LYS A 177 -3.01 -14.51 -29.96
CA LYS A 177 -1.98 -13.55 -30.40
C LYS A 177 -0.63 -13.74 -29.72
N ASN A 178 -0.56 -14.62 -28.72
CA ASN A 178 0.61 -14.84 -27.89
C ASN A 178 1.16 -13.52 -27.29
N GLU A 179 0.26 -12.66 -26.81
CA GLU A 179 0.61 -11.37 -26.22
C GLU A 179 -0.30 -11.02 -25.04
N TYR A 180 0.20 -10.21 -24.10
CA TYR A 180 -0.67 -9.61 -23.08
C TYR A 180 -1.67 -8.65 -23.72
N ARG A 181 -2.93 -8.73 -23.31
CA ARG A 181 -4.00 -7.81 -23.74
C ARG A 181 -3.62 -6.37 -23.41
N LYS A 182 -3.95 -5.42 -24.29
CA LYS A 182 -3.66 -4.00 -24.02
C LYS A 182 -4.55 -3.48 -22.90
N ASN A 183 -4.05 -2.58 -22.06
CA ASN A 183 -4.85 -2.02 -20.95
C ASN A 183 -6.09 -1.28 -21.46
N LYS A 184 -6.00 -0.64 -22.63
CA LYS A 184 -7.15 -0.04 -23.33
C LYS A 184 -8.24 -1.08 -23.60
N ASP A 185 -7.86 -2.27 -24.06
CA ASP A 185 -8.78 -3.35 -24.42
C ASP A 185 -9.47 -3.89 -23.17
N ILE A 186 -8.73 -4.09 -22.07
CA ILE A 186 -9.28 -4.50 -20.77
C ILE A 186 -10.29 -3.44 -20.26
N ARG A 187 -10.01 -2.15 -20.44
CA ARG A 187 -10.87 -1.04 -19.99
C ARG A 187 -12.05 -0.74 -20.92
N THR A 188 -12.19 -1.41 -22.07
CA THR A 188 -13.27 -1.11 -23.05
C THR A 188 -14.68 -1.25 -22.46
N THR A 189 -14.87 -2.20 -21.53
CA THR A 189 -16.15 -2.47 -20.86
C THR A 189 -16.35 -1.67 -19.58
N SER A 190 -15.37 -0.86 -19.18
CA SER A 190 -15.51 0.06 -18.04
C SER A 190 -16.57 1.13 -18.33
N LEU A 191 -17.15 1.71 -17.27
CA LEU A 191 -18.16 2.77 -17.39
C LEU A 191 -17.65 3.95 -18.23
N ALA A 192 -18.50 4.47 -19.11
CA ALA A 192 -18.17 5.62 -19.97
C ALA A 192 -17.70 6.86 -19.18
N SER A 193 -18.24 7.08 -17.99
CA SER A 193 -17.82 8.19 -17.11
C SER A 193 -16.41 8.04 -16.53
N LEU A 194 -15.85 6.82 -16.51
CA LEU A 194 -14.50 6.55 -16.02
C LEU A 194 -13.46 6.57 -17.13
N LYS A 195 -13.85 6.28 -18.39
CA LYS A 195 -12.92 6.22 -19.53
C LYS A 195 -12.07 7.50 -19.69
N PRO A 196 -12.63 8.72 -19.64
CA PRO A 196 -11.83 9.95 -19.72
C PRO A 196 -10.82 10.11 -18.56
N LEU A 197 -11.08 9.48 -17.41
CA LEU A 197 -10.18 9.52 -16.26
C LEU A 197 -9.02 8.52 -16.40
N PHE A 198 -9.19 7.48 -17.22
CA PHE A 198 -8.15 6.52 -17.59
C PHE A 198 -7.36 6.97 -18.83
N GLU A 199 -7.98 7.77 -19.70
CA GLU A 199 -7.41 8.31 -20.94
C GLU A 199 -6.50 9.51 -20.65
N MET A 200 -5.32 9.21 -20.12
CA MET A 200 -4.14 10.08 -20.25
C MET A 200 -2.96 9.25 -20.76
N THR A 201 -3.11 8.71 -21.98
CA THR A 201 -2.13 8.55 -23.08
C THR A 201 -2.56 7.39 -23.99
N ASP A 202 -2.53 7.61 -25.31
CA ASP A 202 -2.78 6.57 -26.34
C ASP A 202 -1.80 5.38 -26.27
N TYR A 203 -0.77 5.49 -25.43
CA TYR A 203 0.00 4.40 -24.85
C TYR A 203 -0.49 4.16 -23.42
N ALA A 204 -1.52 3.34 -23.27
CA ALA A 204 -2.12 3.00 -21.98
C ALA A 204 -1.20 2.08 -21.17
N GLY A 205 -0.17 2.66 -20.54
CA GLY A 205 0.63 2.00 -19.51
C GLY A 205 -0.09 1.89 -18.17
N PHE A 206 0.64 1.44 -17.16
CA PHE A 206 0.21 1.43 -15.76
C PHE A 206 -0.06 2.86 -15.27
N LEU A 207 -1.02 3.04 -14.35
CA LEU A 207 -1.20 4.35 -13.72
C LEU A 207 -0.11 4.53 -12.67
N SER A 208 0.81 5.46 -12.91
CA SER A 208 1.72 5.95 -11.86
C SER A 208 0.93 6.43 -10.65
N GLU A 209 1.55 6.46 -9.47
CA GLU A 209 0.93 6.93 -8.23
C GLU A 209 0.43 8.37 -8.38
N LYS A 210 1.14 9.20 -9.14
CA LYS A 210 0.71 10.56 -9.50
C LYS A 210 -0.60 10.54 -10.29
N GLN A 211 -0.78 9.61 -11.22
CA GLN A 211 -2.02 9.45 -11.97
C GLN A 211 -3.14 8.88 -11.08
N LYS A 212 -2.85 7.91 -10.21
CA LYS A 212 -3.80 7.40 -9.21
C LYS A 212 -4.31 8.51 -8.30
N VAL A 213 -3.44 9.38 -7.80
CA VAL A 213 -3.84 10.52 -6.95
C VAL A 213 -4.69 11.54 -7.72
N ARG A 214 -4.39 11.81 -9.00
CA ARG A 214 -5.25 12.66 -9.85
C ARG A 214 -6.63 12.05 -10.05
N PHE A 215 -6.69 10.74 -10.27
CA PHE A 215 -7.95 10.01 -10.37
C PHE A 215 -8.75 10.14 -9.07
N ILE A 216 -8.11 9.91 -7.91
CA ILE A 216 -8.72 10.06 -6.58
C ILE A 216 -9.32 11.47 -6.39
N ALA A 217 -8.55 12.50 -6.73
CA ALA A 217 -9.01 13.89 -6.66
C ALA A 217 -10.23 14.15 -7.56
N ALA A 218 -10.19 13.66 -8.81
CA ALA A 218 -11.28 13.79 -9.77
C ALA A 218 -12.56 13.05 -9.34
N ARG A 219 -12.43 12.02 -8.49
CA ARG A 219 -13.56 11.28 -7.90
C ARG A 219 -14.16 11.97 -6.67
N GLY A 220 -13.54 13.05 -6.19
CA GLY A 220 -14.03 13.87 -5.08
C GLY A 220 -13.68 13.32 -3.70
N PHE A 221 -12.70 12.43 -3.59
CA PHE A 221 -12.14 12.07 -2.28
C PHE A 221 -11.36 13.26 -1.73
N SER A 222 -11.63 13.63 -0.48
CA SER A 222 -10.84 14.63 0.23
C SER A 222 -9.41 14.12 0.48
N HIS A 223 -8.47 15.02 0.78
CA HIS A 223 -7.09 14.69 1.17
C HIS A 223 -6.17 14.11 0.07
N SER A 224 -6.53 14.20 -1.22
CA SER A 224 -5.65 13.77 -2.32
C SER A 224 -4.27 14.46 -2.32
N GLU A 225 -4.18 15.71 -1.88
CA GLU A 225 -2.92 16.44 -1.72
C GLU A 225 -2.04 15.82 -0.61
N MET A 226 -2.67 15.34 0.48
CA MET A 226 -1.97 14.67 1.57
C MET A 226 -1.33 13.37 1.09
N PHE A 227 -1.99 12.61 0.22
CA PHE A 227 -1.39 11.41 -0.39
C PHE A 227 -0.13 11.73 -1.18
N THR A 228 -0.15 12.81 -1.96
CA THR A 228 1.06 13.26 -2.69
C THR A 228 2.18 13.63 -1.73
N TYR A 229 1.86 14.38 -0.68
CA TYR A 229 2.82 14.82 0.31
C TYR A 229 3.45 13.63 1.04
N LEU A 230 2.64 12.76 1.64
CA LEU A 230 3.10 11.59 2.41
C LEU A 230 3.88 10.60 1.53
N PHE A 231 3.39 10.29 0.33
CA PHE A 231 4.08 9.37 -0.56
C PHE A 231 5.46 9.90 -0.96
N LYS A 232 5.57 11.19 -1.34
CA LYS A 232 6.87 11.82 -1.63
C LYS A 232 7.78 11.83 -0.40
N TYR A 233 7.22 12.19 0.76
CA TYR A 233 7.94 12.26 2.02
C TYR A 233 8.53 10.91 2.40
N PHE A 234 7.82 9.80 2.24
CA PHE A 234 8.40 8.48 2.54
C PHE A 234 9.30 7.96 1.40
N SER A 235 9.07 8.38 0.16
CA SER A 235 9.86 7.93 -1.00
C SER A 235 11.30 8.42 -1.00
N GLN A 236 11.59 9.56 -0.36
CA GLN A 236 12.97 10.07 -0.25
C GLN A 236 13.91 9.10 0.49
N TYR A 237 13.37 8.16 1.27
CA TYR A 237 14.14 7.18 2.06
C TYR A 237 14.47 5.90 1.28
N GLN A 238 14.07 5.79 0.00
CA GLN A 238 14.36 4.62 -0.84
C GLN A 238 15.82 4.59 -1.32
N TYR A 239 16.44 5.76 -1.50
CA TYR A 239 17.80 5.87 -2.03
C TYR A 239 18.74 6.36 -0.94
N TYR A 240 19.52 5.44 -0.38
CA TYR A 240 20.52 5.79 0.62
C TYR A 240 21.67 6.58 -0.02
N SER A 241 21.90 7.80 0.45
CA SER A 241 23.13 8.55 0.18
C SER A 241 23.66 9.20 1.46
N PRO A 242 24.97 9.45 1.59
CA PRO A 242 25.54 10.14 2.75
C PRO A 242 24.98 11.55 2.99
N LYS A 243 24.55 12.28 1.94
CA LYS A 243 23.88 13.59 2.10
C LYS A 243 22.41 13.43 2.50
N ALA A 244 21.75 12.39 2.01
CA ALA A 244 20.41 12.03 2.46
C ALA A 244 20.44 11.60 3.93
N HIS A 245 21.51 10.96 4.40
CA HIS A 245 21.74 10.64 5.82
C HIS A 245 21.59 11.89 6.70
N GLU A 246 22.32 12.98 6.45
CA GLU A 246 22.21 14.21 7.26
C GLU A 246 20.81 14.86 7.22
N PHE A 247 20.13 14.83 6.06
CA PHE A 247 18.76 15.33 5.93
C PHE A 247 17.72 14.44 6.63
N HIS A 248 17.91 13.12 6.58
CA HIS A 248 17.10 12.14 7.31
C HIS A 248 17.30 12.23 8.82
N LEU A 249 18.24 13.03 9.30
CA LEU A 249 18.56 13.19 10.71
C LEU A 249 18.00 14.49 11.31
N SER A 250 17.52 15.42 10.48
CA SER A 250 17.28 16.81 10.92
C SER A 250 15.89 17.09 11.52
N ASP A 251 14.89 16.22 11.38
CA ASP A 251 13.53 16.54 11.88
C ASP A 251 12.68 15.34 12.34
N ALA A 252 13.01 14.79 13.51
CA ALA A 252 12.27 13.68 14.12
C ALA A 252 10.81 14.03 14.48
N LEU A 253 10.49 15.30 14.72
CA LEU A 253 9.11 15.73 15.00
C LEU A 253 8.26 15.68 13.73
N LEU A 254 8.83 16.07 12.58
CA LEU A 254 8.16 15.92 11.30
C LEU A 254 7.91 14.45 10.95
N ASP A 255 8.86 13.55 11.20
CA ASP A 255 8.64 12.10 10.98
C ASP A 255 7.43 11.60 11.78
N LEU A 256 7.38 11.94 13.07
CA LEU A 256 6.26 11.55 13.94
C LEU A 256 4.93 12.12 13.46
N LYS A 257 4.89 13.35 12.94
CA LYS A 257 3.70 13.94 12.32
C LYS A 257 3.29 13.19 11.05
N CYS A 258 4.24 12.90 10.16
CA CYS A 258 3.97 12.15 8.94
C CYS A 258 3.45 10.73 9.23
N TYR A 259 4.03 10.02 10.19
CA TYR A 259 3.52 8.71 10.63
C TYR A 259 2.10 8.81 11.17
N ARG A 260 1.80 9.81 12.00
CA ARG A 260 0.45 10.04 12.52
C ARG A 260 -0.54 10.34 11.40
N TRP A 261 -0.18 11.16 10.41
CA TRP A 261 -1.05 11.42 9.26
C TRP A 261 -1.29 10.16 8.42
N ALA A 262 -0.25 9.37 8.15
CA ALA A 262 -0.40 8.09 7.44
C ALA A 262 -1.38 7.15 8.16
N LEU A 263 -1.26 7.05 9.50
CA LEU A 263 -2.17 6.29 10.34
C LEU A 263 -3.63 6.80 10.27
N MET A 264 -3.85 8.11 10.23
CA MET A 264 -5.19 8.68 10.05
C MET A 264 -5.79 8.34 8.69
N GLU A 265 -4.97 8.31 7.62
CA GLU A 265 -5.45 7.92 6.30
C GLU A 265 -5.82 6.44 6.19
N VAL A 266 -5.14 5.57 6.94
CA VAL A 266 -5.57 4.17 7.12
C VAL A 266 -6.96 4.10 7.74
N LEU A 267 -7.29 4.95 8.70
CA LEU A 267 -8.63 4.95 9.30
C LEU A 267 -9.70 5.50 8.36
N ASN A 268 -9.38 6.58 7.65
CA ASN A 268 -10.28 7.14 6.64
C ASN A 268 -10.62 6.10 5.57
N SER A 269 -9.63 5.31 5.13
CA SER A 269 -9.82 4.27 4.11
C SER A 269 -10.75 3.15 4.58
N ILE A 270 -10.67 2.74 5.85
CA ILE A 270 -11.59 1.76 6.44
C ILE A 270 -13.02 2.32 6.43
N GLY A 271 -13.22 3.58 6.82
CA GLY A 271 -14.52 4.23 6.78
C GLY A 271 -15.16 4.26 5.38
N GLU A 272 -14.35 4.50 4.36
CA GLU A 272 -14.81 4.43 2.98
C GLU A 272 -15.16 3.01 2.52
N ILE A 273 -14.37 2.01 2.93
CA ILE A 273 -14.68 0.59 2.69
C ILE A 273 -16.02 0.21 3.34
N ASN A 274 -16.26 0.61 4.58
CA ASN A 274 -17.52 0.35 5.29
C ASN A 274 -18.73 0.89 4.56
N ARG A 275 -18.61 2.13 4.09
CA ARG A 275 -19.66 2.80 3.34
C ARG A 275 -20.00 2.06 2.05
N ILE A 276 -19.00 1.49 1.37
CA ILE A 276 -19.17 0.77 0.10
C ILE A 276 -19.67 -0.66 0.32
N LEU A 277 -19.11 -1.38 1.27
CA LEU A 277 -19.53 -2.73 1.62
C LEU A 277 -20.85 -2.76 2.41
N SER A 278 -21.38 -1.60 2.80
CA SER A 278 -22.64 -1.45 3.56
C SER A 278 -22.65 -2.33 4.82
N LEU A 279 -21.52 -2.34 5.53
CA LEU A 279 -21.30 -3.18 6.69
C LEU A 279 -22.07 -2.62 7.89
N ASN A 280 -23.19 -3.25 8.24
CA ASN A 280 -24.10 -2.78 9.29
C ASN A 280 -23.46 -2.72 10.70
N ASN A 281 -22.35 -3.42 10.92
CA ASN A 281 -21.66 -3.45 12.22
C ASN A 281 -20.62 -2.34 12.42
N THR A 282 -20.29 -1.54 11.40
CA THR A 282 -19.10 -0.70 11.52
C THR A 282 -19.32 0.64 12.20
N ARG A 283 -20.56 1.13 12.23
CA ARG A 283 -20.86 2.44 12.84
C ARG A 283 -20.57 2.48 14.34
N GLU A 284 -20.82 1.37 15.04
CA GLU A 284 -20.51 1.25 16.47
C GLU A 284 -18.99 1.09 16.71
N MET A 285 -18.30 0.34 15.85
CA MET A 285 -16.84 0.18 15.91
C MET A 285 -16.13 1.52 15.62
N GLU A 286 -16.57 2.26 14.60
CA GLU A 286 -16.06 3.59 14.27
C GLU A 286 -16.31 4.60 15.40
N GLN A 287 -17.46 4.54 16.07
CA GLN A 287 -17.74 5.39 17.23
C GLN A 287 -16.82 5.04 18.41
N LYS A 288 -16.59 3.75 18.68
CA LYS A 288 -15.65 3.29 19.72
C LYS A 288 -14.21 3.72 19.40
N LEU A 289 -13.77 3.57 18.16
CA LEU A 289 -12.44 3.99 17.71
C LEU A 289 -12.28 5.51 17.76
N ASN A 290 -13.22 6.28 17.19
CA ASN A 290 -13.18 7.74 17.24
C ASN A 290 -13.20 8.25 18.69
N LYS A 291 -13.91 7.56 19.60
CA LYS A 291 -13.87 7.86 21.03
C LYS A 291 -12.49 7.56 21.64
N LYS A 292 -11.87 6.42 21.34
CA LYS A 292 -10.51 6.07 21.80
C LYS A 292 -9.46 7.06 21.27
N ILE A 293 -9.54 7.43 19.98
CA ILE A 293 -8.60 8.36 19.34
C ILE A 293 -8.80 9.80 19.82
N ARG A 294 -10.05 10.27 19.96
CA ARG A 294 -10.30 11.60 20.55
C ARG A 294 -9.86 11.65 22.00
N ALA A 295 -10.02 10.56 22.75
CA ALA A 295 -9.49 10.44 24.11
C ALA A 295 -7.95 10.41 24.15
N SER A 296 -7.26 9.96 23.09
CA SER A 296 -5.80 10.02 23.00
C SER A 296 -5.26 11.35 22.44
N ILE A 297 -6.10 12.12 21.73
CA ILE A 297 -5.79 13.45 21.19
C ILE A 297 -6.10 14.58 22.19
N ASN A 298 -7.18 14.48 22.98
CA ASN A 298 -7.68 15.56 23.85
C ASN A 298 -7.12 15.55 25.29
N TRP A 299 -5.84 15.25 25.49
CA TRP A 299 -5.15 15.61 26.74
C TRP A 299 -4.06 16.64 26.41
N GLU A 300 -4.50 17.89 26.31
CA GLU A 300 -3.72 19.08 26.70
C GLU A 300 -4.23 19.56 28.06
#